data_AF-A0A2N8MH89-F1
#
_entry.id   AF-A0A2N8MH89-F1
#
_cell.length_a   1.000
_cell.length_b   1.000
_cell.length_c   1.000
_cell.angle_alpha   90.00
_cell.angle_beta   90.00
_cell.angle_gamma   90.00
#
_symmetry.space_group_name_H-M   'P 1'
#
loop_
_entity.id
_entity.type
_entity.pdbx_description
1 polymer ?
#
loop_
_entity_poly.entity_id
_entity_poly.type
_entity_poly.pdbx_seq_one_letter_code
_entity_poly.pdbx_strand_id
1 'polypeptide(L)'
;MTAISVDGVAVIADEPTASGIVDRGGKPVVWTQTRTLRLADGRTVYGCLHCDRTSTNPLSIRPHLSVHSSRPRKTTKAAAARAVADLPLGDLLARLAELDQLTADRDTWKARAQTAERKLATLRNALGGNK
;
A
#
# COMPACT_ATOMS: atom_id res chain seq x y z
N MET A 1 -0.07 -13.51 -14.23
CA MET A 1 -0.92 -14.27 -15.16
C MET A 1 -1.49 -13.30 -16.17
N THR A 2 -1.13 -13.46 -17.44
CA THR A 2 -1.71 -12.69 -18.56
C THR A 2 -2.76 -13.58 -19.19
N ALA A 3 -4.03 -13.25 -19.00
CA ALA A 3 -5.15 -14.06 -19.47
C ALA A 3 -5.07 -14.24 -20.99
N ILE A 4 -5.14 -15.48 -21.47
CA ILE A 4 -5.10 -15.81 -22.91
C ILE A 4 -6.48 -15.59 -23.56
N SER A 5 -7.55 -15.71 -22.76
CA SER A 5 -8.93 -15.45 -23.17
C SER A 5 -9.73 -14.85 -22.02
N VAL A 6 -10.67 -13.95 -22.33
CA VAL A 6 -11.65 -13.38 -21.39
C VAL A 6 -13.04 -13.72 -21.91
N ASP A 7 -13.83 -14.44 -21.11
CA ASP A 7 -15.19 -14.88 -21.48
C ASP A 7 -15.27 -15.62 -22.82
N GLY A 8 -14.25 -16.42 -23.14
CA GLY A 8 -14.15 -17.16 -24.40
C GLY A 8 -13.67 -16.34 -25.60
N VAL A 9 -13.38 -15.05 -25.42
CA VAL A 9 -12.80 -14.17 -26.46
C VAL A 9 -11.29 -14.07 -26.27
N ALA A 10 -10.53 -14.27 -27.34
CA ALA A 10 -9.07 -14.21 -27.31
C ALA A 10 -8.56 -12.78 -27.02
N VAL A 11 -7.51 -12.68 -26.20
CA VAL A 11 -6.77 -11.43 -25.98
C VAL A 11 -5.76 -11.26 -27.11
N ILE A 12 -5.87 -10.15 -27.84
CA ILE A 12 -5.00 -9.81 -28.98
C ILE A 12 -3.88 -8.83 -28.62
N ALA A 13 -4.01 -8.06 -27.53
CA ALA A 13 -2.95 -7.21 -27.01
C ALA A 13 -3.01 -7.13 -25.48
N ASP A 14 -1.84 -7.08 -24.86
CA ASP A 14 -1.65 -6.90 -23.42
C ASP A 14 -0.64 -5.77 -23.19
N GLU A 15 -1.14 -4.62 -22.72
CA GLU A 15 -0.33 -3.43 -22.50
C GLU A 15 -0.42 -2.94 -21.04
N PRO A 16 0.65 -2.33 -20.50
CA PRO A 16 0.56 -1.64 -19.21
C PRO A 16 -0.49 -0.53 -19.22
N THR A 17 -1.36 -0.48 -18.21
CA THR A 17 -2.39 0.57 -18.13
C THR A 17 -1.78 1.91 -17.77
N ALA A 18 -1.99 2.95 -18.58
CA ALA A 18 -1.54 4.31 -18.28
C ALA A 18 -2.33 4.93 -17.11
N SER A 19 -1.64 5.62 -16.20
CA SER A 19 -2.24 6.30 -15.04
C SER A 19 -2.85 7.66 -15.38
N GLY A 20 -2.73 8.13 -16.62
CA GLY A 20 -3.08 9.50 -17.02
C GLY A 20 -2.16 10.59 -16.46
N ILE A 21 -1.09 10.21 -15.76
CA ILE A 21 -0.08 11.11 -15.19
C ILE A 21 1.21 10.96 -15.99
N VAL A 22 1.92 12.06 -16.19
CA VAL A 22 3.27 12.06 -16.78
C VAL A 22 4.31 12.37 -15.70
N ASP A 23 5.49 11.76 -15.82
CA ASP A 23 6.62 12.08 -14.97
C ASP A 23 7.25 13.44 -15.34
N ARG A 24 8.26 13.86 -14.58
CA ARG A 24 8.98 15.13 -14.83
C ARG A 24 9.72 15.16 -16.18
N GLY A 25 9.97 13.99 -16.77
CA GLY A 25 10.60 13.83 -18.08
C GLY A 25 9.59 13.62 -19.21
N GLY A 26 8.29 13.80 -18.97
CA GLY A 26 7.23 13.64 -19.96
C GLY A 26 6.84 12.18 -20.29
N LYS A 27 7.39 11.19 -19.57
CA LYS A 27 7.03 9.78 -19.79
C LYS A 27 5.72 9.45 -19.07
N PRO A 28 4.81 8.69 -19.70
CA PRO A 28 3.56 8.28 -19.07
C PRO A 28 3.84 7.33 -17.90
N VAL A 29 3.32 7.66 -16.72
CA VAL A 29 3.34 6.77 -15.56
C VAL A 29 2.29 5.69 -15.78
N VAL A 30 2.69 4.43 -15.66
CA VAL A 30 1.80 3.27 -15.81
C VAL A 30 1.46 2.68 -14.45
N TRP A 31 0.28 2.08 -14.35
CA TRP A 31 -0.07 1.23 -13.22
C TRP A 31 0.69 -0.09 -13.33
N THR A 32 1.46 -0.40 -12.30
CA THR A 32 2.35 -1.56 -12.28
C THR A 32 1.59 -2.88 -12.25
N GLN A 33 0.42 -2.92 -11.61
CA GLN A 33 -0.35 -4.15 -11.34
C GLN A 33 -1.61 -4.30 -12.21
N THR A 34 -1.91 -3.30 -13.04
CA THR A 34 -3.07 -3.32 -13.96
C THR A 34 -2.58 -3.46 -15.39
N ARG A 35 -3.24 -4.32 -16.15
CA ARG A 35 -3.03 -4.54 -17.58
C ARG A 35 -4.26 -4.07 -18.35
N THR A 36 -4.04 -3.48 -19.52
CA THR A 36 -5.08 -3.16 -20.50
C THR A 36 -5.04 -4.27 -21.54
N LEU A 37 -6.10 -5.07 -21.59
CA LEU A 37 -6.24 -6.19 -22.52
C LEU A 37 -7.20 -5.78 -23.64
N ARG A 38 -6.75 -5.89 -24.88
CA ARG A 38 -7.59 -5.71 -26.06
C ARG A 38 -8.05 -7.09 -26.54
N LEU A 39 -9.35 -7.25 -26.70
CA LEU A 39 -9.98 -8.50 -27.13
C LEU A 39 -10.17 -8.53 -28.65
N ALA A 40 -10.28 -9.74 -29.21
CA ALA A 40 -10.49 -9.95 -30.64
C ALA A 40 -11.81 -9.35 -31.16
N ASP A 41 -12.81 -9.20 -30.28
CA ASP A 41 -14.08 -8.53 -30.58
C ASP A 41 -13.98 -6.99 -30.56
N GLY A 42 -12.79 -6.45 -30.30
CA GLY A 42 -12.51 -5.02 -30.24
C GLY A 42 -12.79 -4.38 -28.89
N ARG A 43 -13.28 -5.12 -27.89
CA ARG A 43 -13.49 -4.59 -26.53
C ARG A 43 -12.16 -4.45 -25.80
N THR A 44 -12.11 -3.47 -24.90
CA THR A 44 -11.00 -3.28 -23.96
C THR A 44 -11.45 -3.66 -22.56
N VAL A 45 -10.70 -4.53 -21.91
CA VAL A 45 -10.90 -4.92 -20.51
C VAL A 45 -9.61 -4.70 -19.73
N TYR A 46 -9.73 -4.53 -18.43
CA TYR A 46 -8.61 -4.29 -17.53
C TYR A 46 -8.38 -5.55 -16.69
N GLY A 47 -7.17 -6.09 -16.77
CA GLY A 47 -6.75 -7.29 -16.07
C GLY A 47 -5.88 -7.00 -14.85
N CYS A 48 -5.92 -7.91 -13.88
CA CYS A 48 -4.95 -7.98 -12.81
C CYS A 48 -3.69 -8.72 -13.29
N LEU A 49 -2.50 -8.24 -12.92
CA LEU A 49 -1.26 -8.94 -13.24
C LEU A 49 -1.10 -10.27 -12.48
N HIS A 50 -1.76 -10.41 -11.33
CA HIS A 50 -1.51 -11.52 -10.39
C HIS A 50 -2.48 -12.70 -10.54
N CYS A 51 -3.63 -12.50 -11.17
CA CYS A 51 -4.66 -13.53 -11.36
C CYS A 51 -5.59 -13.18 -12.52
N ASP A 52 -6.50 -14.09 -12.87
CA ASP A 52 -7.39 -13.96 -14.04
C ASP A 52 -8.57 -12.98 -13.84
N ARG A 53 -8.51 -12.11 -12.81
CA ARG A 53 -9.56 -11.11 -12.59
C ARG A 53 -9.48 -10.03 -13.66
N THR A 54 -10.55 -9.91 -14.44
CA THR A 54 -10.74 -8.85 -15.43
C THR A 54 -11.98 -8.01 -15.12
N SER A 55 -12.04 -6.80 -15.68
CA SER A 55 -13.17 -5.87 -15.55
C SER A 55 -13.19 -4.87 -16.71
N THR A 56 -14.37 -4.48 -17.18
CA THR A 56 -14.53 -3.40 -18.18
C THR A 56 -14.15 -2.03 -17.61
N ASN A 57 -14.26 -1.84 -16.29
CA ASN A 57 -13.91 -0.58 -15.64
C ASN A 57 -12.54 -0.71 -14.91
N PRO A 58 -11.56 0.16 -15.21
CA PRO A 58 -10.24 0.11 -14.58
C PRO A 58 -10.29 0.35 -13.06
N LEU A 59 -11.26 1.15 -12.60
CA LEU A 59 -11.43 1.46 -11.18
C LEU A 59 -11.89 0.25 -10.37
N SER A 60 -12.46 -0.77 -11.01
CA SER A 60 -12.88 -2.00 -10.32
C SER A 60 -11.73 -2.96 -10.05
N ILE A 61 -10.61 -2.85 -10.79
CA ILE A 61 -9.41 -3.65 -10.53
C ILE A 61 -8.67 -3.13 -9.29
N ARG A 62 -8.73 -1.82 -9.00
CA ARG A 62 -7.98 -1.22 -7.88
C ARG A 62 -8.35 -1.81 -6.51
N PRO A 63 -9.63 -1.94 -6.11
CA PRO A 63 -10.00 -2.60 -4.85
C PRO A 63 -9.57 -4.07 -4.83
N HIS A 64 -9.63 -4.77 -5.97
CA HIS A 64 -9.23 -6.17 -6.07
C HIS A 64 -7.73 -6.38 -5.76
N LEU A 65 -6.85 -5.44 -6.13
CA LEU A 65 -5.41 -5.52 -5.82
C LEU A 65 -5.12 -5.67 -4.31
N SER A 66 -6.05 -5.27 -3.44
CA SER A 66 -5.90 -5.47 -2.00
C SER A 66 -5.85 -6.95 -1.58
N VAL A 67 -6.43 -7.86 -2.36
CA VAL A 67 -6.38 -9.32 -2.11
C VAL A 67 -4.95 -9.85 -2.28
N HIS A 68 -4.17 -9.23 -3.15
CA HIS A 68 -2.75 -9.56 -3.38
C HIS A 68 -1.81 -8.76 -2.47
N SER A 69 -2.35 -7.83 -1.68
CA SER A 69 -1.57 -7.08 -0.72
C SER A 69 -1.40 -7.89 0.55
N SER A 70 -0.16 -8.17 0.92
CA SER A 70 0.19 -8.73 2.24
C SER A 70 -0.03 -7.72 3.37
N ARG A 71 -0.44 -6.48 3.06
CA ARG A 71 -0.73 -5.48 4.08
C ARG A 71 -1.99 -5.89 4.84
N PRO A 72 -1.89 -6.14 6.17
CA PRO A 72 -3.08 -6.43 6.96
C PRO A 72 -4.05 -5.27 6.81
N ARG A 73 -5.30 -5.59 6.46
CA ARG A 73 -6.39 -4.62 6.36
C ARG A 73 -6.47 -3.91 7.71
N LYS A 74 -6.45 -2.56 7.72
CA LYS A 74 -6.60 -1.81 8.98
C LYS A 74 -7.87 -2.30 9.66
N THR A 75 -7.73 -2.89 10.86
CA THR A 75 -8.86 -3.33 11.64
C THR A 75 -9.67 -2.08 12.03
N THR A 76 -10.99 -2.20 12.05
CA THR A 76 -11.83 -1.11 12.55
C THR A 76 -11.75 -1.08 14.07
N LYS A 77 -11.97 0.09 14.70
CA LYS A 77 -12.03 0.18 16.18
C LYS A 77 -13.01 -0.83 16.77
N ALA A 78 -14.12 -1.10 16.09
CA ALA A 78 -15.10 -2.10 16.50
C ALA A 78 -14.58 -3.55 16.44
N ALA A 79 -13.79 -3.90 15.41
CA ALA A 79 -13.17 -5.22 15.31
C ALA A 79 -12.08 -5.42 16.37
N ALA A 80 -11.29 -4.37 16.65
CA ALA A 80 -10.30 -4.40 17.72
C ALA A 80 -10.95 -4.54 19.11
N ALA A 81 -12.04 -3.81 19.37
CA ALA A 81 -12.78 -3.92 20.63
C ALA A 81 -13.38 -5.33 20.83
N ARG A 82 -13.94 -5.94 19.78
CA ARG A 82 -14.45 -7.32 19.83
C ARG A 82 -13.35 -8.34 20.12
N ALA A 83 -12.15 -8.16 19.56
CA ALA A 83 -11.01 -9.04 19.80
C ALA A 83 -10.49 -9.02 21.25
N VAL A 84 -10.91 -8.03 22.04
CA VAL A 84 -10.48 -7.82 23.42
C VAL A 84 -11.63 -8.09 24.41
N ALA A 85 -12.87 -8.21 23.92
CA ALA A 85 -14.08 -8.32 24.74
C ALA A 85 -14.17 -9.61 25.56
N ASP A 86 -13.63 -10.72 25.03
CA ASP A 86 -13.70 -12.04 25.68
C ASP A 86 -12.45 -12.40 26.50
N LEU A 87 -11.52 -11.45 26.68
CA LEU A 87 -10.29 -11.70 27.44
C LEU A 87 -10.56 -11.61 28.95
N PRO A 88 -9.93 -12.49 29.77
CA PRO A 88 -9.99 -12.36 31.21
C PRO A 88 -9.29 -11.07 31.65
N LEU A 89 -9.73 -10.51 32.78
CA LEU A 89 -9.21 -9.24 33.30
C LEU A 89 -7.68 -9.21 33.47
N GLY A 90 -7.08 -10.34 33.88
CA GLY A 90 -5.63 -10.44 34.01
C GLY A 90 -4.88 -10.20 32.69
N ASP A 91 -5.39 -10.75 31.58
CA ASP A 91 -4.80 -10.58 30.26
C ASP A 91 -4.98 -9.14 29.75
N LEU A 92 -6.09 -8.49 30.10
CA LEU A 92 -6.30 -7.08 29.78
C LEU A 92 -5.29 -6.18 30.49
N LEU A 93 -5.03 -6.42 31.77
CA LEU A 93 -4.04 -5.68 32.55
C LEU A 93 -2.62 -5.89 32.02
N ALA A 94 -2.27 -7.13 31.65
CA ALA A 94 -0.98 -7.43 31.05
C ALA A 94 -0.78 -6.70 29.71
N ARG A 95 -1.80 -6.71 28.84
CA ARG A 95 -1.77 -5.97 27.56
C ARG A 95 -1.70 -4.46 27.75
N LEU A 96 -2.37 -3.92 28.77
CA LEU A 96 -2.29 -2.49 29.08
C LEU A 96 -0.87 -2.11 29.50
N ALA A 97 -0.23 -2.92 30.37
CA ALA A 97 1.15 -2.70 30.78
C ALA A 97 2.14 -2.78 29.60
N GLU A 98 1.93 -3.73 28.68
CA GLU A 98 2.73 -3.83 27.45
C GLU A 98 2.58 -2.57 26.57
N LEU A 99 1.36 -2.06 26.41
CA LEU A 99 1.11 -0.82 25.65
C LEU A 99 1.77 0.40 26.30
N ASP A 100 1.76 0.49 27.63
CA ASP A 100 2.44 1.56 28.36
C ASP A 100 3.96 1.50 28.15
N GLN A 101 4.55 0.31 28.20
CA GLN A 101 5.97 0.10 27.92
C GLN A 101 6.34 0.50 26.49
N LEU A 102 5.58 0.04 25.49
CA LEU A 102 5.80 0.41 24.08
C LEU A 102 5.68 1.91 23.86
N THR A 103 4.77 2.58 24.57
CA THR A 103 4.59 4.03 24.51
C THR A 103 5.79 4.76 25.09
N ALA A 104 6.28 4.32 26.27
CA ALA A 104 7.46 4.87 26.90
C ALA A 104 8.73 4.68 26.04
N ASP A 105 8.89 3.50 25.44
CA ASP A 105 9.99 3.20 24.53
C ASP A 105 9.95 4.14 23.32
N ARG A 106 8.81 4.22 22.63
CA ARG A 106 8.61 5.12 21.49
C ARG A 106 9.02 6.54 21.82
N ASP A 107 8.60 7.06 22.97
CA ASP A 107 8.90 8.43 23.38
C ASP A 107 10.39 8.62 23.67
N THR A 108 11.03 7.61 24.26
CA THR A 108 12.49 7.57 24.43
C THR A 108 13.22 7.60 23.08
N TRP A 109 12.81 6.78 22.11
CA TRP A 109 13.38 6.77 20.76
C TRP A 109 13.19 8.12 20.07
N LYS A 110 12.02 8.73 20.19
CA LYS A 110 11.72 10.05 19.61
C LYS A 110 12.61 11.14 20.21
N ALA A 111 12.78 11.17 21.52
CA ALA A 111 13.65 12.13 22.19
C ALA A 111 15.12 11.98 21.76
N ARG A 112 15.60 10.73 21.62
CA ARG A 112 16.94 10.44 21.10
C ARG A 112 17.11 10.91 19.66
N ALA A 113 16.15 10.63 18.79
CA ALA A 113 16.17 11.06 17.39
C ALA A 113 16.23 12.60 17.28
N GLN A 114 15.36 13.32 18.00
CA GLN A 114 15.36 14.79 18.01
C GLN A 114 16.67 15.38 18.55
N THR A 115 17.31 14.69 19.49
CA THR A 115 18.62 15.12 20.01
C THR A 115 19.71 14.91 18.96
N ALA A 116 19.69 13.79 18.25
CA ALA A 116 20.62 13.52 17.16
C ALA A 116 20.43 14.53 16.01
N GLU A 117 19.20 14.81 15.61
CA GLU A 117 18.88 15.81 14.59
C GLU A 117 19.41 17.20 14.94
N ARG A 118 19.23 17.64 16.19
CA ARG A 118 19.78 18.93 16.67
C ARG A 118 21.30 18.95 16.59
N LYS A 119 21.98 17.89 17.03
CA LYS A 119 23.45 17.77 16.93
C LYS A 119 23.92 17.82 15.47
N LEU A 120 23.25 17.10 14.57
CA LEU A 120 23.56 17.12 13.14
C LEU A 120 23.35 18.51 12.53
N ALA A 121 22.30 19.23 12.93
CA ALA A 121 22.08 20.61 12.50
C ALA A 121 23.21 21.53 12.98
N THR A 122 23.65 21.40 14.23
CA THR A 122 24.81 22.15 14.75
C THR A 122 26.08 21.89 13.95
N LEU A 123 26.39 20.61 13.67
CA LEU A 123 27.56 20.24 12.87
C LEU A 123 27.47 20.78 11.43
N ARG A 124 26.28 20.70 10.81
CA ARG A 124 26.05 21.25 9.47
C ARG A 124 26.28 22.77 9.42
N ASN A 125 25.81 23.49 10.43
CA ASN A 125 26.03 24.94 10.53
C ASN A 125 27.52 25.27 10.75
N ALA A 126 28.22 24.51 11.59
CA ALA A 126 29.65 24.69 11.85
C ALA A 126 30.53 24.42 10.62
N LEU A 127 30.11 23.50 9.75
CA LEU A 127 30.80 23.17 8.50
C LEU A 127 30.43 24.12 7.33
N GLY A 128 29.75 25.24 7.61
CA GLY A 128 29.39 26.24 6.59
C GLY A 128 28.20 25.85 5.72
N GLY A 129 27.36 24.91 6.16
CA GLY A 129 26.16 24.44 5.45
C GLY A 129 24.98 25.41 5.43
N ASN A 130 25.22 26.72 5.54
CA ASN A 130 24.22 27.74 5.19
C ASN A 130 24.35 28.04 3.69
N LYS A 131 23.49 27.41 2.90
CA LYS A 131 23.01 27.93 1.62
C LYS A 131 21.50 27.98 1.65
#